data_AF-A0A349JRF4-F1
#
_entry.id   AF-A0A349JRF4-F1
#
_cell.length_a   1.000
_cell.length_b   1.000
_cell.length_c   1.000
_cell.angle_alpha   90.00
_cell.angle_beta   90.00
_cell.angle_gamma   90.00
#
_symmetry.space_group_name_H-M   'P 1'
#
loop_
_entity.id
_entity.type
_entity.pdbx_description
1 polymer ?
#
loop_
_entity_poly.entity_id
_entity_poly.type
_entity_poly.pdbx_seq_one_letter_code
_entity_poly.pdbx_strand_id
1 'polypeptide(L)' 'VLLKMGTYGFVRFLLPFFPYAAQDPRVVTLMLTLGVVGIIYASWVAAVQPDAKKLVAYTSVAHMGFVVIGVFA' A
#
# COMPACT_ATOMS: atom_id res chain seq x y z
N VAL A 1 2.66 -12.57 -6.19
CA VAL A 1 4.09 -12.46 -5.78
C VAL A 1 4.62 -11.05 -6.01
N LEU A 2 4.44 -10.45 -7.20
CA LEU A 2 4.86 -9.07 -7.49
C LEU A 2 4.39 -8.01 -6.47
N LEU A 3 3.13 -8.09 -6.01
CA LEU A 3 2.60 -7.11 -5.05
C LEU A 3 3.37 -7.08 -3.72
N LYS A 4 3.90 -8.23 -3.27
CA LYS A 4 4.69 -8.35 -2.03
C LYS A 4 6.14 -7.89 -2.18
N MET A 5 6.63 -7.75 -3.42
CA MET A 5 7.98 -7.25 -3.68
C MET A 5 8.06 -5.73 -3.45
N GLY A 6 6.97 -5.00 -3.69
CA GLY A 6 6.90 -3.56 -3.42
C GLY A 6 7.08 -3.24 -1.93
N THR A 7 6.34 -3.94 -1.05
CA THR A 7 6.46 -3.78 0.40
C THR A 7 7.83 -4.24 0.93
N TYR A 8 8.36 -5.34 0.38
CA TYR A 8 9.73 -5.78 0.70
C TYR A 8 10.78 -4.75 0.32
N GLY A 9 10.62 -4.05 -0.82
CA GLY A 9 11.53 -3.00 -1.24
C GLY A 9 11.56 -1.81 -0.27
N PHE A 10 10.41 -1.42 0.29
CA PHE A 10 10.35 -0.37 1.31
C PHE A 10 11.10 -0.75 2.59
N VAL A 11 10.88 -1.98 3.07
CA VAL A 11 11.53 -2.49 4.30
C VAL A 11 13.03 -2.72 4.10
N ARG A 12 13.43 -3.27 2.95
CA ARG A 12 14.81 -3.70 2.70
C ARG A 12 15.71 -2.60 2.15
N PHE A 13 15.18 -1.64 1.40
CA PHE A 13 15.98 -0.57 0.79
C PHE A 13 15.67 0.80 1.39
N LEU A 14 14.40 1.19 1.45
CA LEU A 14 14.05 2.57 1.82
C LEU A 14 14.41 2.88 3.29
N LEU A 15 14.08 1.97 4.21
CA LEU A 15 14.40 2.09 5.64
C LEU A 15 15.91 2.12 5.96
N PRO A 16 16.76 1.19 5.47
CA PRO A 16 18.19 1.20 5.79
C PRO A 16 19.02 2.21 4.99
N PHE A 17 18.66 2.55 3.74
CA PHE A 17 19.43 3.53 2.97
C PHE A 17 19.04 4.98 3.28
N PHE A 18 17.77 5.24 3.58
CA PHE A 18 17.26 6.60 3.79
C PHE A 18 16.40 6.74 5.07
N PRO A 19 16.95 6.43 6.25
CA PRO A 19 16.18 6.45 7.50
C PRO A 19 15.61 7.84 7.83
N TYR A 20 16.38 8.90 7.54
CA TYR A 20 15.97 10.28 7.83
C TYR A 20 14.83 10.76 6.91
N ALA A 21 14.83 10.33 5.64
CA ALA A 21 13.76 10.67 4.70
C ALA A 21 12.51 9.81 4.92
N ALA A 22 12.67 8.56 5.36
CA ALA A 22 11.56 7.68 5.69
C ALA A 22 10.76 8.18 6.91
N GLN A 23 11.43 8.83 7.86
CA GLN A 23 10.82 9.40 9.07
C GLN A 23 10.41 10.88 8.90
N ASP A 24 10.68 11.48 7.74
CA ASP A 24 10.27 12.86 7.49
C ASP A 24 8.72 12.92 7.53
N PRO A 25 8.13 13.75 8.41
CA PRO A 25 6.68 13.85 8.55
C PRO A 25 5.96 14.18 7.25
N ARG A 26 6.62 14.85 6.29
CA ARG A 26 6.05 15.12 4.96
C ARG A 26 5.90 13.85 4.14
N VAL A 27 6.92 12.98 4.17
CA VAL A 27 6.93 11.72 3.41
C VAL A 27 5.96 10.72 4.05
N VAL A 28 5.95 10.64 5.38
CA VAL A 28 5.02 9.81 6.14
C VAL A 28 3.56 10.19 5.84
N THR A 29 3.23 11.48 5.91
CA THR A 29 1.87 11.97 5.62
C THR A 29 1.47 11.68 4.16
N LEU A 30 2.40 11.81 3.22
CA LEU A 30 2.13 11.55 1.81
C LEU A 30 1.90 10.05 1.55
N MET A 31 2.71 9.17 2.14
CA MET A 31 2.51 7.72 2.04
C MET A 31 1.23 7.25 2.72
N LEU A 32 0.89 7.83 3.87
CA LEU A 32 -0.37 7.56 4.57
C LEU A 32 -1.59 7.96 3.74
N THR A 33 -1.59 9.17 3.18
CA THR A 33 -2.70 9.65 2.34
C THR A 33 -2.86 8.80 1.07
N LEU A 34 -1.76 8.47 0.38
CA LEU A 34 -1.79 7.57 -0.78
C LEU A 34 -2.28 6.16 -0.41
N GLY A 35 -1.86 5.63 0.74
CA GLY A 35 -2.32 4.34 1.25
C GLY A 35 -3.83 4.33 1.49
N VAL A 36 -4.36 5.34 2.18
CA VAL A 36 -5.80 5.46 2.48
C VAL A 36 -6.61 5.62 1.19
N VAL A 37 -6.19 6.51 0.28
CA VAL A 37 -6.86 6.70 -1.01
C VAL A 37 -6.85 5.41 -1.82
N GLY A 38 -5.72 4.69 -1.83
CA GLY A 38 -5.59 3.40 -2.51
C GLY A 38 -6.53 2.33 -1.94
N ILE A 39 -6.68 2.24 -0.62
CA ILE A 39 -7.62 1.32 0.03
C ILE A 39 -9.06 1.62 -0.39
N ILE A 40 -9.48 2.89 -0.29
CA ILE A 40 -10.84 3.31 -0.61
C ILE A 40 -11.14 3.02 -2.09
N TYR A 41 -10.23 3.42 -2.98
CA TYR A 41 -10.40 3.22 -4.43
C TYR A 41 -10.44 1.74 -4.80
N ALA A 42 -9.50 0.93 -4.30
CA ALA A 42 -9.46 -0.50 -4.58
C ALA A 42 -10.71 -1.22 -4.05
N SER A 43 -11.24 -0.79 -2.90
CA SER A 43 -12.45 -1.36 -2.29
C SER A 43 -13.71 -1.02 -3.09
N TRP A 44 -13.82 0.22 -3.59
CA TRP A 44 -14.92 0.63 -4.47
C TRP A 44 -14.89 -0.16 -5.78
N VAL A 45 -13.72 -0.24 -6.42
CA VAL A 45 -13.54 -0.96 -7.69
C VAL A 45 -13.77 -2.46 -7.53
N ALA A 46 -13.48 -3.03 -6.35
CA ALA A 46 -13.82 -4.41 -6.04
C ALA A 46 -15.35 -4.62 -5.99
N ALA A 47 -16.10 -3.70 -5.37
CA ALA A 47 -17.55 -3.86 -5.18
C ALA A 47 -18.36 -3.87 -6.49
N VAL A 48 -17.88 -3.17 -7.53
CA VAL A 48 -18.56 -3.08 -8.83
C VAL A 48 -18.23 -4.27 -9.75
N GLN A 49 -17.31 -5.15 -9.35
CA GLN A 49 -16.74 -6.15 -10.25
C GLN A 49 -17.64 -7.40 -10.40
N PRO A 50 -18.03 -7.78 -11.64
CA PRO A 50 -18.94 -8.90 -11.88
C PRO A 50 -18.27 -10.28 -11.76
N ASP A 51 -16.94 -10.35 -11.88
CA ASP A 51 -16.18 -11.59 -11.83
C ASP A 51 -15.63 -11.87 -10.42
N ALA A 52 -15.99 -13.01 -9.82
CA ALA A 52 -15.49 -13.42 -8.50
C ALA A 52 -13.95 -13.50 -8.42
N LYS A 53 -13.28 -13.92 -9.51
CA LYS A 53 -11.80 -13.96 -9.57
C LYS A 53 -11.17 -12.57 -9.51
N LYS A 54 -11.79 -11.57 -10.15
CA LYS A 54 -11.32 -10.18 -10.11
C LYS A 54 -11.61 -9.54 -8.76
N LEU A 55 -12.76 -9.85 -8.15
CA LEU A 55 -13.11 -9.41 -6.80
C LEU A 55 -11.98 -9.77 -5.81
N VAL A 56 -11.56 -11.03 -5.77
CA VAL A 56 -10.48 -11.52 -4.89
C VAL A 56 -9.12 -10.87 -5.20
N ALA A 57 -8.86 -10.54 -6.46
CA ALA A 57 -7.65 -9.83 -6.85
C ALA A 57 -7.63 -8.38 -6.32
N TYR A 58 -8.73 -7.64 -6.45
CA TYR A 58 -8.81 -6.25 -6.00
C TYR A 58 -8.85 -6.11 -4.47
N THR A 59 -9.47 -7.04 -3.75
CA THR A 59 -9.41 -7.05 -2.28
C THR A 59 -7.99 -7.31 -1.76
N SER A 60 -7.20 -8.12 -2.47
CA SER A 60 -5.77 -8.31 -2.18
C SER A 60 -4.96 -7.01 -2.36
N VAL A 61 -5.36 -6.14 -3.30
CA VAL A 61 -4.75 -4.80 -3.49
C VAL A 61 -5.11 -3.87 -2.34
N ALA A 62 -6.37 -3.86 -1.91
CA ALA A 62 -6.80 -3.07 -0.76
C ALA A 62 -6.04 -3.47 0.53
N HIS A 63 -5.86 -4.76 0.78
CA HIS A 63 -5.07 -5.25 1.91
C HIS A 63 -3.60 -4.80 1.88
N MET A 64 -2.99 -4.66 0.71
CA MET A 64 -1.60 -4.19 0.61
C MET A 64 -1.47 -2.69 0.90
N GLY A 65 -2.52 -1.89 0.70
CA GLY A 65 -2.57 -0.51 1.16
C GLY A 65 -2.40 -0.38 2.68
N PHE A 66 -2.98 -1.31 3.46
CA PHE A 66 -2.78 -1.36 4.91
C PHE A 66 -1.33 -1.68 5.29
N VAL A 67 -0.66 -2.55 4.53
CA VAL A 67 0.74 -2.89 4.79
C VAL A 67 1.64 -1.68 4.54
N VAL A 68 1.39 -0.89 3.50
CA VAL A 68 2.15 0.35 3.24
C VAL A 68 1.96 1.35 4.38
N ILE A 69 0.72 1.55 4.83
CA ILE A 69 0.43 2.40 6.00
C ILE A 69 1.20 1.90 7.24
N GLY A 70 1.17 0.59 7.52
CA GLY A 70 1.85 0.02 8.68
C GLY A 70 3.38 0.03 8.62
N VAL A 71 3.98 0.25 7.44
CA VAL A 71 5.45 0.39 7.30
C VAL A 71 5.92 1.82 7.58
N PHE A 72 5.06 2.82 7.34
CA PHE A 72 5.39 4.24 7.48
C PHE A 72 4.74 4.93 8.70
N ALA A 73 3.86 4.23 9.42
CA ALA A 73 3.26 4.66 10.69
C ALA A 73 4.14 4.28 11.89
#